data_AF-A0A8T3U6R3-F1
#
_entry.id   AF-A0A8T3U6R3-F1
#
_cell.length_a   1.000
_cell.length_b   1.000
_cell.length_c   1.000
_cell.angle_alpha   90.00
_cell.angle_beta   90.00
_cell.angle_gamma   90.00
#
_symmetry.space_group_name_H-M   'P 1'
#
loop_
_entity.id
_entity.type
_entity.pdbx_description
1 polymer ?
#
loop_
_entity_poly.entity_id
_entity_poly.type
_entity_poly.pdbx_seq_one_letter_code
_entity_poly.pdbx_strand_id
1 'polypeptide(L)'
;MNKRKGITLLALVITIVIMLLLAGVAIQMTMGENGLIAKSNQAKKEQAKAELLEDAKLGYLNLKTKAIEEKSPTPEYELLLSTSEFLDKYNIVGDNITDKKGNVIEAKQEILNTLKMLYPKTDGKKTVGGVEIPESDKDKMILKLKVLDETKEIYFGAFGISESLTPIKIDYGNGTKGEIVDLYDGESITYNKGEYIIKVEETRYFAMGGQLHSFLGEGIEVEILNWGKVTRNKEYFDKRWNIRIPNVSKIYEPEPEEIVVFYENAKITEIPKDLFKNKKGIKDISMFIGSKTIKSIPEDLFKECPDIERFSETFSGCENLESIPENLFKYNTKVKEFYQTFSRM
;
A
#
# COMPACT_ATOMS: atom_id res chain seq x y z
N MET A 1 1.73 -14.08 -92.39
CA MET A 1 1.72 -14.84 -91.12
C MET A 1 2.33 -13.97 -90.01
N ASN A 2 1.55 -13.11 -89.33
CA ASN A 2 2.07 -12.12 -88.35
C ASN A 2 1.27 -12.03 -87.03
N LYS A 3 0.45 -13.05 -86.69
CA LYS A 3 -0.42 -13.04 -85.50
C LYS A 3 0.27 -13.40 -84.17
N ARG A 4 1.57 -13.75 -84.16
CA ARG A 4 2.29 -14.14 -82.93
C ARG A 4 2.97 -12.98 -82.19
N LYS A 5 3.24 -11.84 -82.83
CA LYS A 5 3.97 -10.72 -82.18
C LYS A 5 3.13 -9.91 -81.18
N GLY A 6 1.81 -9.81 -81.38
CA GLY A 6 0.91 -9.01 -80.52
C GLY A 6 0.67 -9.62 -79.13
N ILE A 7 0.54 -10.95 -79.05
CA ILE A 7 0.36 -11.67 -77.76
C ILE A 7 1.65 -11.58 -76.92
N THR A 8 2.82 -11.66 -77.55
CA THR A 8 4.12 -11.53 -76.84
C THR A 8 4.35 -10.12 -76.31
N LEU A 9 3.95 -9.08 -77.07
CA LEU A 9 4.07 -7.69 -76.63
C LEU A 9 3.12 -7.38 -75.46
N LEU A 10 1.89 -7.88 -75.51
CA LEU A 10 0.91 -7.69 -74.44
C LEU A 10 1.37 -8.40 -73.15
N ALA A 11 1.87 -9.63 -73.26
CA ALA A 11 2.44 -10.34 -72.12
C ALA A 11 3.63 -9.59 -71.50
N LEU A 12 4.53 -9.06 -72.35
CA LEU A 12 5.66 -8.24 -71.91
C LEU A 12 5.19 -6.98 -71.14
N VAL A 13 4.24 -6.23 -71.69
CA VAL A 13 3.69 -5.04 -71.05
C VAL A 13 3.06 -5.37 -69.70
N ILE A 14 2.25 -6.45 -69.62
CA ILE A 14 1.63 -6.89 -68.38
C ILE A 14 2.70 -7.25 -67.34
N THR A 15 3.75 -7.99 -67.72
CA THR A 15 4.83 -8.33 -66.78
C THR A 15 5.58 -7.11 -66.27
N ILE A 16 5.81 -6.09 -67.13
CA ILE A 16 6.44 -4.84 -66.72
C ILE A 16 5.54 -4.09 -65.73
N VAL A 17 4.24 -3.99 -66.00
CA VAL A 17 3.28 -3.34 -65.10
C VAL A 17 3.22 -4.05 -63.74
N ILE A 18 3.16 -5.39 -63.73
CA ILE A 18 3.18 -6.18 -62.49
C ILE A 18 4.49 -5.96 -61.72
N MET A 19 5.64 -5.97 -62.41
CA MET A 19 6.93 -5.71 -61.76
C MET A 19 7.01 -4.32 -61.15
N LEU A 20 6.49 -3.29 -61.84
CA LEU A 20 6.44 -1.92 -61.32
C LEU A 20 5.50 -1.80 -60.11
N LEU A 21 4.35 -2.49 -60.12
CA LEU A 21 3.44 -2.53 -58.98
C LEU A 21 4.06 -3.24 -57.77
N LEU A 22 4.70 -4.39 -57.99
CA LEU A 22 5.41 -5.13 -56.93
C LEU A 22 6.58 -4.32 -56.35
N ALA A 23 7.33 -3.62 -57.20
CA ALA A 23 8.40 -2.72 -56.76
C ALA A 23 7.84 -1.56 -55.93
N GLY A 24 6.70 -0.98 -56.33
CA GLY A 24 6.01 0.07 -55.56
C GLY A 24 5.61 -0.41 -54.16
N VAL A 25 4.99 -1.58 -54.05
CA VAL A 25 4.61 -2.17 -52.75
C VAL A 25 5.84 -2.50 -51.90
N ALA A 26 6.89 -3.07 -52.50
CA ALA A 26 8.12 -3.40 -51.79
C ALA A 26 8.83 -2.15 -51.23
N ILE A 27 8.91 -1.06 -52.02
CA ILE A 27 9.46 0.22 -51.56
C ILE A 27 8.60 0.81 -50.43
N GLN A 28 7.27 0.76 -50.54
CA GLN A 28 6.38 1.25 -49.49
C GLN A 28 6.52 0.44 -48.19
N MET A 29 6.65 -0.89 -48.28
CA MET A 29 6.85 -1.77 -47.12
C MET A 29 8.24 -1.62 -46.47
N THR A 30 9.23 -1.12 -47.20
CA THR A 30 10.59 -0.94 -46.67
C THR A 30 10.83 0.48 -46.15
N MET A 31 10.46 1.49 -46.93
CA MET A 31 10.79 2.91 -46.70
C MET A 31 9.60 3.80 -46.34
N GLY A 32 8.36 3.32 -46.46
CA GLY A 32 7.18 4.09 -46.05
C GLY A 32 7.14 4.34 -44.54
N GLU A 33 6.27 5.22 -44.07
CA GLU A 33 6.11 5.54 -42.64
C GLU A 33 5.77 4.31 -41.78
N ASN A 34 5.01 3.37 -42.34
CA ASN A 34 4.72 2.06 -41.73
C ASN A 34 5.67 0.93 -42.16
N GLY A 35 6.72 1.28 -42.91
CA GLY A 35 7.70 0.36 -43.44
C GLY A 35 8.66 -0.14 -42.36
N LEU A 36 9.40 -1.20 -42.70
CA LEU A 36 10.30 -1.88 -41.77
C LEU A 36 11.38 -0.96 -41.18
N ILE A 37 11.94 -0.04 -41.98
CA ILE A 37 13.01 0.86 -41.51
C ILE A 37 12.45 1.88 -40.51
N ALA A 38 11.30 2.48 -40.82
CA ALA A 38 10.64 3.44 -39.92
C ALA A 38 10.25 2.77 -38.59
N LYS A 39 9.65 1.58 -38.63
CA LYS A 39 9.32 0.79 -37.43
C LYS A 39 10.55 0.39 -36.63
N SER A 40 11.64 0.00 -37.29
CA SER A 40 12.89 -0.33 -36.60
C SER A 40 13.47 0.87 -35.87
N ASN A 41 13.42 2.06 -36.48
CA ASN A 41 13.89 3.29 -35.84
C ASN A 41 12.97 3.72 -34.67
N GLN A 42 11.66 3.57 -34.82
CA GLN A 42 10.71 3.80 -33.73
C GLN A 42 10.98 2.87 -32.56
N ALA A 43 11.13 1.56 -32.81
CA ALA A 43 11.42 0.57 -31.78
C ALA A 43 12.71 0.87 -31.02
N LYS A 44 13.77 1.31 -31.72
CA LYS A 44 15.02 1.76 -31.09
C LYS A 44 14.81 2.96 -30.17
N LYS A 45 13.99 3.94 -30.58
CA LYS A 45 13.70 5.12 -29.76
C LYS A 45 12.89 4.75 -28.51
N GLU A 46 11.88 3.91 -28.67
CA GLU A 46 11.06 3.41 -27.56
C GLU A 46 11.90 2.60 -26.56
N GLN A 47 12.80 1.75 -27.05
CA GLN A 47 13.73 1.02 -26.21
C GLN A 47 14.66 1.96 -25.42
N ALA A 48 15.29 2.93 -26.09
CA ALA A 48 16.16 3.89 -25.43
C ALA A 48 15.41 4.71 -24.36
N LYS A 49 14.15 5.07 -24.62
CA LYS A 49 13.28 5.74 -23.64
C LYS A 49 12.97 4.86 -22.44
N ALA A 50 12.70 3.57 -22.66
CA ALA A 50 12.44 2.62 -21.57
C ALA A 50 13.68 2.42 -20.69
N GLU A 51 14.86 2.25 -21.29
CA GLU A 51 16.14 2.12 -20.59
C GLU A 51 16.46 3.39 -19.78
N LEU A 52 16.31 4.57 -20.39
CA LEU A 52 16.48 5.85 -19.70
C LEU A 52 15.56 5.97 -18.48
N LEU A 53 14.29 5.56 -18.62
CA LEU A 53 13.33 5.63 -17.53
C LEU A 53 13.68 4.67 -16.38
N GLU A 54 14.14 3.46 -16.70
CA GLU A 54 14.57 2.49 -15.69
C GLU A 54 15.82 2.97 -14.94
N ASP A 55 16.82 3.45 -15.66
CA ASP A 55 18.02 4.05 -15.09
C ASP A 55 17.70 5.25 -14.20
N ALA A 56 16.78 6.12 -14.64
CA ALA A 56 16.36 7.29 -13.87
C ALA A 56 15.66 6.90 -12.56
N LYS A 57 14.77 5.90 -12.59
CA LYS A 57 14.10 5.37 -11.40
C LYS A 57 15.11 4.81 -10.40
N LEU A 58 16.03 3.97 -10.88
CA LEU A 58 17.05 3.34 -10.04
C LEU A 58 18.00 4.38 -9.44
N GLY A 59 18.48 5.32 -10.26
CA GLY A 59 19.36 6.40 -9.80
C GLY A 59 18.70 7.28 -8.74
N TYR A 60 17.43 7.65 -8.93
CA TYR A 60 16.71 8.46 -7.94
C TYR A 60 16.42 7.69 -6.65
N LEU A 61 16.12 6.40 -6.74
CA LEU A 61 15.93 5.55 -5.56
C LEU A 61 17.23 5.44 -4.74
N ASN A 62 18.38 5.31 -5.39
CA ASN A 62 19.69 5.31 -4.72
C ASN A 62 19.97 6.64 -4.00
N LEU A 63 19.62 7.79 -4.62
CA LEU A 63 19.71 9.09 -3.96
C LEU A 63 18.83 9.16 -2.71
N LYS A 64 17.59 8.65 -2.78
CA LYS A 64 16.70 8.58 -1.61
C LYS A 64 17.27 7.69 -0.51
N THR A 65 17.83 6.53 -0.86
CA THR A 65 18.44 5.61 0.12
C THR A 65 19.62 6.26 0.84
N LYS A 66 20.53 6.93 0.11
CA LYS A 66 21.65 7.68 0.71
C LYS A 66 21.16 8.77 1.65
N ALA A 67 20.12 9.52 1.26
CA ALA A 67 19.54 10.55 2.12
C ALA A 67 18.97 9.97 3.42
N ILE A 68 18.36 8.77 3.37
CA ILE A 68 17.87 8.06 4.56
C ILE A 68 19.02 7.63 5.47
N GLU A 69 20.09 7.04 4.92
CA GLU A 69 21.27 6.62 5.67
C GLU A 69 21.94 7.79 6.39
N GLU A 70 22.01 8.95 5.72
CA GLU A 70 22.64 10.17 6.22
C GLU A 70 21.71 11.05 7.07
N LYS A 71 20.44 10.65 7.24
CA LYS A 71 19.40 11.46 7.90
C LYS A 71 19.22 12.86 7.28
N SER A 72 19.41 12.96 5.97
CA SER A 72 19.28 14.19 5.19
C SER A 72 17.88 14.33 4.57
N PRO A 73 17.46 15.55 4.17
CA PRO A 73 16.20 15.77 3.47
C PRO A 73 16.08 14.97 2.16
N THR A 74 14.84 14.72 1.72
CA THR A 74 14.59 14.04 0.44
C THR A 74 15.22 14.84 -0.72
N PRO A 75 16.01 14.20 -1.60
CA PRO A 75 16.72 14.90 -2.66
C PRO A 75 15.76 15.48 -3.72
N GLU A 76 16.14 16.64 -4.24
CA GLU A 76 15.56 17.23 -5.45
C GLU A 76 15.67 16.25 -6.63
N TYR A 77 14.63 16.17 -7.48
CA TYR A 77 14.63 15.24 -8.62
C TYR A 77 15.74 15.58 -9.63
N GLU A 78 15.98 16.87 -9.80
CA GLU A 78 16.98 17.45 -10.69
C GLU A 78 18.40 17.01 -10.32
N LEU A 79 18.64 16.63 -9.05
CA LEU A 79 19.94 16.14 -8.57
C LEU A 79 20.37 14.88 -9.32
N LEU A 80 19.42 14.01 -9.70
CA LEU A 80 19.68 12.81 -10.51
C LEU A 80 20.49 13.14 -11.76
N LEU A 81 20.11 14.22 -12.45
CA LEU A 81 20.68 14.61 -13.73
C LEU A 81 22.11 15.17 -13.61
N SER A 82 22.58 15.35 -12.38
CA SER A 82 23.94 15.78 -12.04
C SER A 82 24.77 14.67 -11.39
N THR A 83 24.20 13.48 -11.17
CA THR A 83 24.95 12.33 -10.65
C THR A 83 25.91 11.79 -11.69
N SER A 84 27.08 11.33 -11.25
CA SER A 84 28.08 10.69 -12.11
C SER A 84 27.50 9.47 -12.82
N GLU A 85 26.74 8.64 -12.09
CA GLU A 85 26.14 7.42 -12.62
C GLU A 85 25.17 7.69 -13.78
N PHE A 86 24.41 8.77 -13.69
CA PHE A 86 23.51 9.20 -14.77
C PHE A 86 24.30 9.82 -15.94
N LEU A 87 25.25 10.70 -15.62
CA LEU A 87 26.09 11.38 -16.62
C LEU A 87 27.09 10.47 -17.30
N ASP A 88 27.38 9.27 -16.78
CA ASP A 88 28.20 8.27 -17.47
C ASP A 88 27.45 7.64 -18.64
N LYS A 89 26.12 7.55 -18.55
CA LYS A 89 25.27 6.94 -19.58
C LYS A 89 24.64 7.95 -20.54
N TYR A 90 24.30 9.14 -20.05
CA TYR A 90 23.53 10.13 -20.80
C TYR A 90 24.24 11.48 -20.85
N ASN A 91 23.77 12.35 -21.75
CA ASN A 91 24.14 13.77 -21.77
C ASN A 91 22.88 14.63 -21.61
N ILE A 92 23.03 15.81 -21.02
CA ILE A 92 21.99 16.84 -20.96
C ILE A 92 22.35 17.95 -21.94
N VAL A 93 21.52 18.16 -22.96
CA VAL A 93 21.72 19.18 -24.00
C VAL A 93 20.47 20.05 -24.08
N GLY A 94 20.53 21.24 -23.49
CA GLY A 94 19.35 22.09 -23.30
C GLY A 94 18.29 21.39 -22.47
N ASP A 95 17.07 21.30 -23.01
CA ASP A 95 15.93 20.62 -22.37
C ASP A 95 15.84 19.12 -22.69
N ASN A 96 16.82 18.57 -23.42
CA ASN A 96 16.80 17.18 -23.87
C ASN A 96 17.84 16.31 -23.17
N ILE A 97 17.49 15.05 -23.01
CA ILE A 97 18.40 13.97 -22.62
C ILE A 97 18.79 13.22 -23.90
N THR A 98 20.09 13.07 -24.12
CA THR A 98 20.63 12.36 -25.29
C THR A 98 21.46 11.16 -24.87
N ASP A 99 21.59 10.19 -25.79
CA ASP A 99 22.62 9.17 -25.67
C ASP A 99 24.04 9.79 -25.82
N LYS A 100 25.07 8.97 -25.60
CA LYS A 100 26.47 9.38 -25.80
C LYS A 100 26.86 9.71 -27.25
N LYS A 101 26.01 9.35 -28.22
CA LYS A 101 26.21 9.63 -29.64
C LYS A 101 25.51 10.92 -30.09
N GLY A 102 24.75 11.57 -29.19
CA GLY A 102 24.03 12.82 -29.45
C GLY A 102 22.58 12.64 -29.94
N ASN A 103 22.04 11.42 -29.97
CA ASN A 103 20.63 11.20 -30.34
C ASN A 103 19.71 11.56 -29.19
N VAL A 104 18.70 12.39 -29.47
CA VAL A 104 17.69 12.78 -28.47
C VAL A 104 16.81 11.58 -28.12
N ILE A 105 16.77 11.22 -26.84
CA ILE A 105 15.95 10.14 -26.31
C ILE A 105 14.61 10.70 -25.84
N GLU A 106 14.65 11.67 -24.91
CA GLU A 106 13.47 12.25 -24.28
C GLU A 106 13.76 13.65 -23.70
N ALA A 107 12.72 14.45 -23.49
CA ALA A 107 12.82 15.71 -22.77
C ALA A 107 13.11 15.49 -21.27
N LYS A 108 13.99 16.31 -20.71
CA LYS A 108 14.34 16.34 -19.28
C LYS A 108 13.08 16.43 -18.40
N GLN A 109 12.14 17.29 -18.78
CA GLN A 109 10.94 17.55 -17.99
C GLN A 109 10.02 16.32 -17.89
N GLU A 110 9.94 15.50 -18.94
CA GLU A 110 9.12 14.28 -18.95
C GLU A 110 9.66 13.24 -17.95
N ILE A 111 10.98 13.09 -17.87
CA ILE A 111 11.61 12.22 -16.88
C ILE A 111 11.36 12.75 -15.46
N LEU A 112 11.54 14.06 -15.23
CA LEU A 112 11.29 14.66 -13.91
C LEU A 112 9.83 14.57 -13.50
N ASN A 113 8.88 14.78 -14.41
CA ASN A 113 7.44 14.62 -14.16
C ASN A 113 7.08 13.17 -13.82
N THR A 114 7.68 12.22 -14.54
CA THR A 114 7.47 10.79 -14.26
C THR A 114 8.01 10.42 -12.88
N LEU A 115 9.19 10.91 -12.51
CA LEU A 115 9.75 10.71 -11.17
C LEU A 115 8.89 11.37 -10.09
N LYS A 116 8.35 12.57 -10.34
CA LYS A 116 7.41 13.24 -9.43
C LYS A 116 6.13 12.43 -9.20
N MET A 117 5.58 11.84 -10.27
CA MET A 117 4.39 11.00 -10.18
C MET A 117 4.65 9.70 -9.43
N LEU A 118 5.79 9.04 -9.69
CA LEU A 118 6.13 7.76 -9.09
C LEU A 118 6.67 7.88 -7.66
N TYR A 119 7.37 8.98 -7.37
CA TYR A 119 8.02 9.26 -6.10
C TYR A 119 7.65 10.66 -5.64
N PRO A 120 6.36 10.95 -5.34
CA PRO A 120 5.94 12.27 -4.92
C PRO A 120 6.75 12.72 -3.71
N LYS A 121 7.28 13.95 -3.76
CA LYS A 121 7.76 14.66 -2.59
C LYS A 121 6.55 14.95 -1.72
N THR A 122 6.18 13.99 -0.91
CA THR A 122 5.58 14.32 0.37
C THR A 122 6.66 15.08 1.14
N ASP A 123 6.34 16.22 1.75
CA ASP A 123 7.22 16.92 2.71
C ASP A 123 7.46 16.08 3.98
N GLY A 124 7.51 14.75 3.82
CA GLY A 124 7.38 13.77 4.87
C GLY A 124 6.03 13.77 5.57
N LYS A 125 5.12 14.70 5.27
CA LYS A 125 3.90 14.90 6.05
C LYS A 125 2.68 14.36 5.32
N LYS A 126 2.02 13.38 5.93
CA LYS A 126 0.69 12.90 5.55
C LYS A 126 -0.34 13.48 6.51
N THR A 127 -1.46 13.99 6.02
CA THR A 127 -2.58 14.38 6.90
C THR A 127 -3.64 13.30 6.89
N VAL A 128 -3.97 12.75 8.05
CA VAL A 128 -4.99 11.70 8.21
C VAL A 128 -5.94 12.09 9.33
N GLY A 129 -7.25 12.06 9.08
CA GLY A 129 -8.24 12.45 10.09
C GLY A 129 -8.03 13.85 10.69
N GLY A 130 -7.47 14.79 9.92
CA GLY A 130 -7.15 16.15 10.36
C GLY A 130 -5.88 16.27 11.21
N VAL A 131 -5.08 15.20 11.32
CA VAL A 131 -3.82 15.17 12.07
C VAL A 131 -2.65 15.08 11.10
N GLU A 132 -1.66 15.96 11.24
CA GLU A 132 -0.41 15.87 10.49
C GLU A 132 0.49 14.77 11.07
N ILE A 133 0.93 13.87 10.21
CA ILE A 133 1.83 12.76 10.51
C ILE A 133 3.15 13.04 9.77
N PRO A 134 4.20 13.50 10.45
CA PRO A 134 5.51 13.72 9.84
C PRO A 134 6.23 12.39 9.56
N GLU A 135 7.22 12.42 8.68
CA GLU A 135 7.97 11.23 8.23
C GLU A 135 8.64 10.50 9.39
N SER A 136 9.06 11.26 10.41
CA SER A 136 9.65 10.72 11.65
C SER A 136 8.69 9.85 12.45
N ASP A 137 7.39 9.95 12.20
CA ASP A 137 6.33 9.19 12.87
C ASP A 137 5.66 8.18 11.93
N LYS A 138 6.11 8.04 10.68
CA LYS A 138 5.48 7.12 9.70
C LYS A 138 5.46 5.66 10.16
N ASP A 139 6.48 5.25 10.91
CA ASP A 139 6.62 3.89 11.41
C ASP A 139 5.98 3.71 12.80
N LYS A 140 5.42 4.79 13.38
CA LYS A 140 4.70 4.74 14.65
C LYS A 140 3.23 4.46 14.39
N MET A 141 2.63 3.63 15.23
CA MET A 141 1.18 3.54 15.28
C MET A 141 0.64 4.84 15.89
N ILE A 142 -0.34 5.46 15.23
CA ILE A 142 -0.93 6.74 15.65
C ILE A 142 -2.42 6.57 15.81
N LEU A 143 -2.89 6.83 17.04
CA LEU A 143 -4.28 6.70 17.43
C LEU A 143 -4.78 8.06 17.93
N LYS A 144 -5.97 8.47 17.48
CA LYS A 144 -6.70 9.56 18.10
C LYS A 144 -7.64 8.99 19.14
N LEU A 145 -7.31 9.19 20.41
CA LEU A 145 -8.16 8.85 21.53
C LEU A 145 -9.11 10.02 21.81
N LYS A 146 -10.40 9.74 21.94
CA LYS A 146 -11.40 10.68 22.43
C LYS A 146 -11.92 10.17 23.77
N VAL A 147 -11.71 10.94 24.82
CA VAL A 147 -12.23 10.67 26.16
C VAL A 147 -13.54 11.43 26.32
N LEU A 148 -14.63 10.70 26.52
CA LEU A 148 -15.99 11.22 26.60
C LEU A 148 -16.40 11.54 28.04
N ASP A 149 -15.92 10.73 28.98
CA ASP A 149 -16.12 10.92 30.42
C ASP A 149 -15.26 12.09 30.94
N GLU A 150 -15.71 12.74 32.02
CA GLU A 150 -14.98 13.86 32.65
C GLU A 150 -13.55 13.46 33.04
N THR A 151 -13.40 12.26 33.59
CA THR A 151 -12.12 11.61 33.85
C THR A 151 -12.20 10.13 33.51
N LYS A 152 -11.11 9.59 32.95
CA LYS A 152 -11.03 8.16 32.61
C LYS A 152 -9.63 7.62 32.79
N GLU A 153 -9.51 6.51 33.48
CA GLU A 153 -8.30 5.71 33.52
C GLU A 153 -8.28 4.74 32.33
N ILE A 154 -7.17 4.72 31.59
CA ILE A 154 -6.99 3.88 30.41
C ILE A 154 -5.70 3.10 30.58
N TYR A 155 -5.78 1.79 30.41
CA TYR A 155 -4.64 0.88 30.46
C TYR A 155 -4.04 0.69 29.07
N PHE A 156 -2.72 0.53 29.02
CA PHE A 156 -1.93 0.25 27.83
C PHE A 156 -0.96 -0.91 28.12
N GLY A 157 -0.78 -1.83 27.17
CA GLY A 157 0.12 -2.97 27.36
C GLY A 157 0.01 -4.02 26.25
N ALA A 158 0.16 -5.29 26.60
CA ALA A 158 -0.09 -6.42 25.69
C ALA A 158 -1.10 -7.44 26.25
N PHE A 159 -1.59 -7.24 27.48
CA PHE A 159 -2.69 -7.95 28.15
C PHE A 159 -2.65 -9.48 28.04
N GLY A 160 -1.97 -10.12 28.98
CA GLY A 160 -1.89 -11.59 29.06
C GLY A 160 -0.76 -12.22 28.23
N ILE A 161 0.09 -11.39 27.60
CA ILE A 161 1.22 -11.84 26.78
C ILE A 161 2.52 -11.60 27.55
N SER A 162 3.02 -12.64 28.23
CA SER A 162 4.18 -12.58 29.13
C SER A 162 5.54 -12.92 28.49
N GLU A 163 5.58 -13.32 27.23
CA GLU A 163 6.79 -13.84 26.59
C GLU A 163 7.69 -12.73 26.05
N SER A 164 8.85 -12.51 26.68
CA SER A 164 10.02 -11.75 26.17
C SER A 164 9.69 -10.69 25.11
N LEU A 165 8.79 -9.79 25.47
CA LEU A 165 8.43 -8.67 24.63
C LEU A 165 9.36 -7.51 24.97
N THR A 166 9.82 -6.83 23.92
CA THR A 166 10.47 -5.55 24.08
C THR A 166 9.48 -4.57 24.70
N PRO A 167 9.89 -3.74 25.68
CA PRO A 167 9.01 -2.74 26.25
C PRO A 167 8.37 -1.85 25.17
N ILE A 168 7.15 -1.39 25.42
CA ILE A 168 6.42 -0.56 24.47
C ILE A 168 6.72 0.91 24.76
N LYS A 169 7.44 1.56 23.85
CA LYS A 169 7.67 3.00 23.91
C LYS A 169 6.45 3.75 23.37
N ILE A 170 5.93 4.66 24.18
CA ILE A 170 4.66 5.33 23.92
C ILE A 170 4.71 6.81 24.29
N ASP A 171 4.14 7.63 23.42
CA ASP A 171 3.72 9.00 23.69
C ASP A 171 2.22 8.96 23.96
N TYR A 172 1.84 9.31 25.18
CA TYR A 172 0.45 9.20 25.65
C TYR A 172 -0.44 10.34 25.12
N GLY A 173 0.13 11.33 24.41
CA GLY A 173 -0.61 12.44 23.81
C GLY A 173 -1.09 13.52 24.79
N ASN A 174 -0.88 13.32 26.10
CA ASN A 174 -1.18 14.28 27.18
C ASN A 174 0.06 15.09 27.62
N GLY A 175 1.17 14.98 26.89
CA GLY A 175 2.45 15.60 27.22
C GLY A 175 3.43 14.67 27.96
N THR A 176 3.00 13.47 28.37
CA THR A 176 3.89 12.46 28.94
C THR A 176 4.29 11.39 27.93
N LYS A 177 5.48 10.82 28.13
CA LYS A 177 6.03 9.70 27.37
C LYS A 177 6.54 8.67 28.34
N GLY A 178 6.50 7.40 27.94
CA GLY A 178 6.92 6.30 28.79
C GLY A 178 7.37 5.08 28.00
N GLU A 179 7.77 4.07 28.77
CA GLU A 179 8.15 2.76 28.27
C GLU A 179 7.46 1.73 29.15
N ILE A 180 6.47 1.04 28.60
CA ILE A 180 5.67 0.06 29.33
C ILE A 180 6.47 -1.23 29.44
N VAL A 181 6.89 -1.56 30.66
CA VAL A 181 7.73 -2.74 30.92
C VAL A 181 6.91 -3.94 31.37
N ASP A 182 5.85 -3.70 32.17
CA ASP A 182 4.87 -4.74 32.51
C ASP A 182 3.81 -4.84 31.41
N LEU A 183 4.01 -5.78 30.50
CA LEU A 183 3.12 -5.99 29.36
C LEU A 183 1.99 -6.97 29.65
N TYR A 184 2.04 -7.68 30.79
CA TYR A 184 1.00 -8.61 31.19
C TYR A 184 -0.21 -7.85 31.73
N ASP A 185 -0.01 -7.00 32.74
CA ASP A 185 -1.06 -6.17 33.33
C ASP A 185 -1.18 -4.80 32.63
N GLY A 186 -0.06 -4.30 32.07
CA GLY A 186 -0.01 -2.98 31.45
C GLY A 186 0.21 -1.84 32.46
N GLU A 187 0.24 -0.63 31.94
CA GLU A 187 0.28 0.62 32.73
C GLU A 187 -0.97 1.45 32.47
N SER A 188 -1.47 2.15 33.49
CA SER A 188 -2.62 3.04 33.35
C SER A 188 -2.22 4.51 33.33
N ILE A 189 -2.96 5.29 32.54
CA ILE A 189 -2.89 6.75 32.52
C ILE A 189 -4.31 7.30 32.69
N THR A 190 -4.45 8.27 33.58
CA THR A 190 -5.70 9.00 33.76
C THR A 190 -5.74 10.19 32.80
N TYR A 191 -6.78 10.24 31.99
CA TYR A 191 -7.11 11.33 31.09
C TYR A 191 -8.31 12.11 31.60
N ASN A 192 -8.35 13.41 31.31
CA ASN A 192 -9.57 14.18 31.39
C ASN A 192 -10.31 14.09 30.05
N LYS A 193 -11.57 14.53 30.02
CA LYS A 193 -12.32 14.68 28.77
C LYS A 193 -11.55 15.49 27.73
N GLY A 194 -11.44 14.96 26.51
CA GLY A 194 -10.70 15.62 25.44
C GLY A 194 -10.25 14.67 24.33
N GLU A 195 -9.51 15.22 23.37
CA GLU A 195 -8.89 14.46 22.30
C GLU A 195 -7.37 14.42 22.47
N TYR A 196 -6.77 13.25 22.28
CA TYR A 196 -5.34 12.99 22.47
C TYR A 196 -4.78 12.21 21.29
N ILE A 197 -3.55 12.55 20.88
CA ILE A 197 -2.83 11.83 19.82
C ILE A 197 -1.80 10.92 20.47
N ILE A 198 -2.12 9.65 20.54
CA ILE A 198 -1.23 8.61 21.08
C ILE A 198 -0.32 8.14 19.96
N LYS A 199 0.96 7.99 20.26
CA LYS A 199 1.95 7.44 19.32
C LYS A 199 2.70 6.30 19.96
N VAL A 200 2.68 5.14 19.32
CA VAL A 200 3.38 3.94 19.79
C VAL A 200 4.51 3.65 18.81
N GLU A 201 5.73 3.48 19.30
CA GLU A 201 6.84 3.05 18.45
C GLU A 201 6.62 1.61 17.94
N GLU A 202 7.53 1.13 17.08
CA GLU A 202 7.46 -0.22 16.54
C GLU A 202 7.27 -1.25 17.66
N THR A 203 6.20 -2.03 17.56
CA THR A 203 5.82 -3.04 18.56
C THR A 203 5.34 -4.32 17.88
N ARG A 204 5.30 -5.41 18.65
CA ARG A 204 4.73 -6.70 18.23
C ARG A 204 3.28 -6.86 18.65
N TYR A 205 3.00 -6.41 19.87
CA TYR A 205 1.70 -6.48 20.50
C TYR A 205 1.36 -5.14 21.12
N PHE A 206 0.09 -4.75 21.02
CA PHE A 206 -0.40 -3.56 21.69
C PHE A 206 -1.88 -3.73 22.02
N ALA A 207 -2.23 -3.37 23.25
CA ALA A 207 -3.60 -3.29 23.69
C ALA A 207 -3.81 -1.98 24.45
N MET A 208 -5.03 -1.45 24.33
CA MET A 208 -5.48 -0.32 25.14
C MET A 208 -6.91 -0.52 25.64
N GLY A 209 -7.31 0.19 26.69
CA GLY A 209 -8.69 0.18 27.18
C GLY A 209 -8.79 -0.09 28.68
N GLY A 210 -9.61 -1.08 29.04
CA GLY A 210 -9.76 -1.53 30.43
C GLY A 210 -8.59 -2.41 30.90
N GLN A 211 -8.53 -2.64 32.20
CA GLN A 211 -7.57 -3.58 32.82
C GLN A 211 -7.70 -4.97 32.21
N LEU A 212 -6.63 -5.79 32.31
CA LEU A 212 -6.67 -7.21 31.97
C LEU A 212 -7.91 -7.91 32.56
N HIS A 213 -8.66 -8.63 31.72
CA HIS A 213 -9.97 -9.26 32.01
C HIS A 213 -11.15 -8.32 32.29
N SER A 214 -10.95 -7.00 32.32
CA SER A 214 -12.03 -6.02 32.26
C SER A 214 -12.40 -5.76 30.81
N PHE A 215 -13.62 -6.12 30.44
CA PHE A 215 -14.17 -5.77 29.14
C PHE A 215 -14.63 -4.31 29.16
N LEU A 216 -14.66 -3.68 27.98
CA LEU A 216 -15.29 -2.37 27.73
C LEU A 216 -14.45 -1.15 28.14
N GLY A 217 -13.84 -0.51 27.13
CA GLY A 217 -13.38 0.89 27.21
C GLY A 217 -14.54 1.89 27.15
N GLU A 218 -15.68 1.65 27.83
CA GLU A 218 -16.80 2.62 27.84
C GLU A 218 -16.30 4.01 28.20
N GLY A 219 -16.88 5.06 27.62
CA GLY A 219 -16.43 6.44 27.85
C GLY A 219 -15.21 6.86 27.03
N ILE A 220 -14.72 6.02 26.11
CA ILE A 220 -13.73 6.42 25.10
C ILE A 220 -14.15 5.98 23.68
N GLU A 221 -13.65 6.70 22.69
CA GLU A 221 -13.62 6.30 21.28
C GLU A 221 -12.22 6.40 20.72
N VAL A 222 -11.90 5.57 19.73
CA VAL A 222 -10.58 5.57 19.08
C VAL A 222 -10.72 5.71 17.57
N GLU A 223 -9.98 6.63 16.96
CA GLU A 223 -9.75 6.64 15.52
C GLU A 223 -8.33 6.16 15.20
N ILE A 224 -8.19 5.23 14.25
CA ILE A 224 -6.88 4.69 13.84
C ILE A 224 -6.38 5.48 12.65
N LEU A 225 -5.35 6.31 12.88
CA LEU A 225 -4.81 7.24 11.88
C LEU A 225 -3.65 6.65 11.10
N ASN A 226 -2.79 5.87 11.76
CA ASN A 226 -1.68 5.17 11.13
C ASN A 226 -1.39 3.88 11.90
N TRP A 227 -1.13 2.78 11.18
CA TRP A 227 -0.79 1.51 11.80
C TRP A 227 0.69 1.43 12.21
N GLY A 228 1.55 2.22 11.58
CA GLY A 228 2.99 2.14 11.79
C GLY A 228 3.56 0.77 11.40
N LYS A 229 4.74 0.48 11.92
CA LYS A 229 5.41 -0.81 11.74
C LYS A 229 5.07 -1.72 12.92
N VAL A 230 4.45 -2.85 12.61
CA VAL A 230 4.10 -3.88 13.59
C VAL A 230 4.69 -5.20 13.13
N THR A 231 5.51 -5.82 13.97
CA THR A 231 6.20 -7.07 13.62
C THR A 231 5.45 -8.28 14.16
N ARG A 232 5.38 -9.35 13.37
CA ARG A 232 4.77 -10.62 13.80
C ARG A 232 5.82 -11.72 13.90
N ASN A 233 5.80 -12.46 15.00
CA ASN A 233 6.52 -13.73 15.08
C ASN A 233 5.60 -14.86 14.59
N LYS A 234 6.04 -15.61 13.58
CA LYS A 234 5.28 -16.72 12.96
C LYS A 234 5.31 -18.01 13.80
N GLU A 235 6.21 -18.11 14.78
CA GLU A 235 6.40 -19.32 15.61
C GLU A 235 5.42 -19.42 16.79
N TYR A 236 4.95 -18.29 17.33
CA TYR A 236 4.02 -18.25 18.46
C TYR A 236 2.58 -18.11 17.95
N PHE A 237 2.05 -19.20 17.40
CA PHE A 237 0.73 -19.26 16.76
C PHE A 237 -0.44 -19.37 17.76
N ASP A 238 -0.19 -19.26 19.07
CA ASP A 238 -1.17 -19.54 20.12
C ASP A 238 -1.91 -18.29 20.65
N LYS A 239 -1.61 -17.09 20.11
CA LYS A 239 -2.20 -15.81 20.56
C LYS A 239 -3.03 -15.17 19.45
N ARG A 240 -4.31 -14.93 19.74
CA ARG A 240 -5.37 -14.61 18.74
C ARG A 240 -5.24 -13.25 18.04
N TRP A 241 -4.40 -12.33 18.52
CA TRP A 241 -4.31 -10.96 17.99
C TRP A 241 -2.95 -10.31 18.28
N ASN A 242 -2.55 -9.37 17.43
CA ASN A 242 -1.41 -8.47 17.63
C ASN A 242 -1.85 -7.17 18.30
N ILE A 243 -2.98 -6.63 17.84
CA ILE A 243 -3.49 -5.34 18.31
C ILE A 243 -4.88 -5.53 18.90
N ARG A 244 -5.16 -5.02 20.10
CA ARG A 244 -6.51 -4.97 20.68
C ARG A 244 -6.89 -3.52 20.96
N ILE A 245 -7.92 -3.02 20.27
CA ILE A 245 -8.37 -1.64 20.42
C ILE A 245 -9.90 -1.63 20.59
N PRO A 246 -10.42 -1.03 21.69
CA PRO A 246 -11.84 -0.92 21.93
C PRO A 246 -12.43 0.32 21.28
N ASN A 247 -13.74 0.28 21.02
CA ASN A 247 -14.57 1.41 20.62
C ASN A 247 -13.99 2.19 19.42
N VAL A 248 -13.41 1.47 18.45
CA VAL A 248 -12.91 2.09 17.22
C VAL A 248 -14.07 2.69 16.46
N SER A 249 -14.04 4.00 16.25
CA SER A 249 -15.10 4.75 15.54
C SER A 249 -14.73 5.10 14.10
N LYS A 250 -13.44 5.11 13.76
CA LYS A 250 -12.94 5.27 12.37
C LYS A 250 -11.62 4.56 12.14
N ILE A 251 -11.44 4.04 10.92
CA ILE A 251 -10.19 3.48 10.42
C ILE A 251 -9.89 4.17 9.09
N TYR A 252 -8.76 4.85 8.99
CA TYR A 252 -8.42 5.63 7.78
C TYR A 252 -7.58 4.85 6.78
N GLU A 253 -6.96 3.75 7.21
CA GLU A 253 -6.02 2.99 6.41
C GLU A 253 -6.26 1.49 6.53
N PRO A 254 -6.11 0.74 5.42
CA PRO A 254 -6.10 -0.71 5.45
C PRO A 254 -5.07 -1.26 6.42
N GLU A 255 -5.40 -2.39 7.02
CA GLU A 255 -4.50 -3.03 7.95
C GLU A 255 -3.19 -3.48 7.27
N PRO A 256 -2.07 -3.51 8.02
CA PRO A 256 -0.83 -4.15 7.58
C PRO A 256 -1.00 -5.63 7.27
N GLU A 257 -0.16 -6.15 6.39
CA GLU A 257 -0.21 -7.53 5.86
C GLU A 257 -0.23 -8.61 6.94
N GLU A 258 0.68 -8.53 7.90
CA GLU A 258 0.95 -9.68 8.78
C GLU A 258 0.19 -9.66 10.12
N ILE A 259 -0.50 -8.58 10.48
CA ILE A 259 -1.11 -8.45 11.82
C ILE A 259 -2.51 -9.06 11.92
N VAL A 260 -2.98 -9.35 13.12
CA VAL A 260 -4.40 -9.59 13.41
C VAL A 260 -4.88 -8.58 14.44
N VAL A 261 -6.02 -7.94 14.20
CA VAL A 261 -6.58 -6.91 15.08
C VAL A 261 -7.84 -7.43 15.76
N PHE A 262 -7.94 -7.21 17.07
CA PHE A 262 -9.13 -7.41 17.88
C PHE A 262 -9.81 -6.05 18.07
N TYR A 263 -10.85 -5.80 17.27
CA TYR A 263 -11.73 -4.64 17.43
C TYR A 263 -12.81 -4.98 18.45
N GLU A 264 -12.66 -4.44 19.66
CA GLU A 264 -13.61 -4.67 20.74
C GLU A 264 -14.71 -3.60 20.74
N ASN A 265 -15.98 -4.00 20.64
CA ASN A 265 -17.13 -3.10 20.68
C ASN A 265 -16.97 -1.89 19.73
N ALA A 266 -16.49 -2.13 18.51
CA ALA A 266 -16.27 -1.06 17.54
C ALA A 266 -17.55 -0.25 17.32
N LYS A 267 -17.39 1.06 17.12
CA LYS A 267 -18.46 2.04 16.91
C LYS A 267 -18.66 2.39 15.43
N ILE A 268 -17.88 1.77 14.54
CA ILE A 268 -18.10 1.88 13.08
C ILE A 268 -19.47 1.30 12.70
N THR A 269 -20.17 1.95 11.77
CA THR A 269 -21.44 1.43 11.23
C THR A 269 -21.25 0.54 10.01
N GLU A 270 -20.15 0.73 9.30
CA GLU A 270 -19.75 -0.02 8.10
C GLU A 270 -18.25 -0.31 8.17
N ILE A 271 -17.86 -1.51 7.77
CA ILE A 271 -16.46 -1.93 7.68
C ILE A 271 -15.88 -1.39 6.37
N PRO A 272 -14.72 -0.71 6.37
CA PRO A 272 -14.08 -0.30 5.13
C PRO A 272 -13.83 -1.50 4.21
N LYS A 273 -14.37 -1.46 2.99
CA LYS A 273 -14.31 -2.59 2.03
C LYS A 273 -12.89 -3.04 1.70
N ASP A 274 -11.92 -2.15 1.83
CA ASP A 274 -10.53 -2.40 1.50
C ASP A 274 -9.65 -2.59 2.75
N LEU A 275 -10.26 -2.75 3.93
CA LEU A 275 -9.57 -2.92 5.22
C LEU A 275 -8.53 -4.05 5.18
N PHE A 276 -8.86 -5.17 4.51
CA PHE A 276 -8.00 -6.36 4.45
C PHE A 276 -7.23 -6.51 3.13
N LYS A 277 -7.17 -5.48 2.28
CA LYS A 277 -6.56 -5.59 0.93
C LYS A 277 -5.08 -5.98 0.94
N ASN A 278 -4.38 -5.76 2.05
CA ASN A 278 -2.96 -6.08 2.20
C ASN A 278 -2.71 -7.47 2.83
N LYS A 279 -3.73 -8.16 3.32
CA LYS A 279 -3.60 -9.40 4.13
C LYS A 279 -3.28 -10.62 3.25
N LYS A 280 -2.00 -10.82 2.93
CA LYS A 280 -1.52 -11.97 2.16
C LYS A 280 -0.83 -12.99 3.06
N GLY A 281 -1.00 -14.29 2.76
CA GLY A 281 -0.37 -15.37 3.53
C GLY A 281 -0.86 -15.53 4.98
N ILE A 282 -1.89 -14.78 5.40
CA ILE A 282 -2.45 -14.86 6.74
C ILE A 282 -3.47 -16.00 6.84
N LYS A 283 -3.39 -16.77 7.94
CA LYS A 283 -4.26 -17.94 8.17
C LYS A 283 -5.48 -17.64 9.04
N ASP A 284 -5.39 -16.59 9.87
CA ASP A 284 -6.47 -16.09 10.72
C ASP A 284 -6.67 -14.60 10.40
N ILE A 285 -7.89 -14.07 10.60
CA ILE A 285 -8.25 -12.70 10.23
C ILE A 285 -8.66 -11.87 11.45
N SER A 286 -8.58 -10.55 11.34
CA SER A 286 -9.02 -9.60 12.37
C SER A 286 -10.50 -9.77 12.73
N MET A 287 -10.85 -9.46 13.97
CA MET A 287 -12.14 -9.73 14.57
C MET A 287 -12.85 -8.44 14.99
N PHE A 288 -14.16 -8.37 14.79
CA PHE A 288 -15.08 -7.36 15.31
C PHE A 288 -15.98 -7.99 16.38
N ILE A 289 -15.54 -7.92 17.64
CA ILE A 289 -16.21 -8.58 18.77
C ILE A 289 -17.15 -7.61 19.46
N GLY A 290 -18.42 -7.99 19.67
CA GLY A 290 -19.40 -7.16 20.37
C GLY A 290 -19.74 -5.85 19.65
N SER A 291 -19.42 -5.74 18.36
CA SER A 291 -19.55 -4.49 17.60
C SER A 291 -21.00 -4.29 17.14
N LYS A 292 -21.86 -3.86 18.06
CA LYS A 292 -23.30 -3.72 17.87
C LYS A 292 -23.71 -2.64 16.86
N THR A 293 -22.80 -1.77 16.42
CA THR A 293 -23.15 -0.72 15.45
C THR A 293 -23.03 -1.17 13.99
N ILE A 294 -22.32 -2.28 13.73
CA ILE A 294 -22.12 -2.82 12.39
C ILE A 294 -23.43 -3.44 11.90
N LYS A 295 -23.93 -2.96 10.76
CA LYS A 295 -25.19 -3.43 10.15
C LYS A 295 -25.01 -4.30 8.92
N SER A 296 -23.88 -4.16 8.24
CA SER A 296 -23.58 -4.86 6.99
C SER A 296 -22.09 -5.18 6.89
N ILE A 297 -21.78 -6.21 6.10
CA ILE A 297 -20.42 -6.59 5.74
C ILE A 297 -20.25 -6.36 4.22
N PRO A 298 -19.17 -5.72 3.78
CA PRO A 298 -18.87 -5.63 2.35
C PRO A 298 -18.69 -7.03 1.73
N GLU A 299 -19.35 -7.30 0.60
CA GLU A 299 -19.30 -8.62 -0.06
C GLU A 299 -17.87 -9.06 -0.41
N ASP A 300 -17.02 -8.11 -0.82
CA ASP A 300 -15.63 -8.38 -1.21
C ASP A 300 -14.61 -8.23 -0.06
N LEU A 301 -15.05 -8.14 1.21
CA LEU A 301 -14.17 -7.83 2.35
C LEU A 301 -12.96 -8.79 2.47
N PHE A 302 -13.14 -10.07 2.16
CA PHE A 302 -12.10 -11.09 2.26
C PHE A 302 -11.49 -11.52 0.91
N LYS A 303 -11.79 -10.80 -0.17
CA LYS A 303 -11.40 -11.17 -1.54
C LYS A 303 -9.89 -11.31 -1.72
N GLU A 304 -9.12 -10.42 -1.09
CA GLU A 304 -7.65 -10.38 -1.20
C GLU A 304 -6.94 -11.28 -0.18
N CYS A 305 -7.69 -12.13 0.55
CA CYS A 305 -7.18 -12.98 1.63
C CYS A 305 -7.34 -14.50 1.34
N PRO A 306 -6.76 -15.04 0.25
CA PRO A 306 -7.03 -16.42 -0.19
C PRO A 306 -6.47 -17.50 0.73
N ASP A 307 -5.54 -17.14 1.62
CA ASP A 307 -4.82 -18.08 2.48
C ASP A 307 -5.45 -18.32 3.86
N ILE A 308 -6.59 -17.67 4.15
CA ILE A 308 -7.31 -17.84 5.42
C ILE A 308 -7.70 -19.32 5.58
N GLU A 309 -7.32 -19.91 6.72
CA GLU A 309 -7.69 -21.27 7.11
C GLU A 309 -8.79 -21.26 8.18
N ARG A 310 -8.95 -20.17 8.93
CA ARG A 310 -9.92 -20.08 10.03
C ARG A 310 -10.53 -18.70 10.16
N PHE A 311 -11.85 -18.68 10.36
CA PHE A 311 -12.60 -17.52 10.83
C PHE A 311 -13.05 -17.76 12.28
N SER A 312 -12.29 -17.28 13.25
CA SER A 312 -12.65 -17.35 14.67
C SER A 312 -13.27 -16.06 15.13
N GLU A 313 -14.53 -16.13 15.59
CA GLU A 313 -15.24 -15.04 16.26
C GLU A 313 -15.28 -13.72 15.45
N THR A 314 -15.06 -13.77 14.13
CA THR A 314 -14.81 -12.59 13.28
C THR A 314 -15.87 -11.50 13.39
N PHE A 315 -17.14 -11.87 13.60
CA PHE A 315 -18.28 -10.98 13.82
C PHE A 315 -19.10 -11.41 15.04
N SER A 316 -18.46 -12.04 16.04
CA SER A 316 -19.13 -12.52 17.24
C SER A 316 -19.69 -11.34 18.05
N GLY A 317 -20.98 -11.34 18.36
CA GLY A 317 -21.66 -10.27 19.09
C GLY A 317 -22.00 -9.03 18.26
N CYS A 318 -21.95 -9.12 16.93
CA CYS A 318 -22.49 -8.09 16.04
C CYS A 318 -24.03 -8.20 15.94
N GLU A 319 -24.72 -7.96 17.05
CA GLU A 319 -26.18 -8.19 17.24
C GLU A 319 -27.12 -7.40 16.30
N ASN A 320 -26.60 -6.42 15.53
CA ASN A 320 -27.39 -5.63 14.59
C ASN A 320 -26.98 -5.87 13.13
N LEU A 321 -26.14 -6.87 12.86
CA LEU A 321 -25.79 -7.26 11.50
C LEU A 321 -27.03 -7.87 10.84
N GLU A 322 -27.51 -7.25 9.76
CA GLU A 322 -28.83 -7.58 9.20
C GLU A 322 -28.80 -8.80 8.26
N SER A 323 -27.67 -8.99 7.56
CA SER A 323 -27.51 -10.10 6.62
C SER A 323 -26.02 -10.42 6.38
N ILE A 324 -25.78 -11.65 5.91
CA ILE A 324 -24.46 -12.12 5.47
C ILE A 324 -24.46 -12.12 3.93
N PRO A 325 -23.55 -11.40 3.25
CA PRO A 325 -23.45 -11.42 1.80
C PRO A 325 -23.20 -12.82 1.24
N GLU A 326 -23.89 -13.19 0.16
CA GLU A 326 -23.85 -14.53 -0.43
C GLU A 326 -22.43 -14.95 -0.85
N ASN A 327 -21.64 -14.02 -1.40
CA ASN A 327 -20.29 -14.29 -1.89
C ASN A 327 -19.17 -13.92 -0.90
N LEU A 328 -19.49 -13.64 0.37
CA LEU A 328 -18.53 -13.12 1.35
C LEU A 328 -17.25 -13.98 1.45
N PHE A 329 -17.39 -15.30 1.35
CA PHE A 329 -16.28 -16.26 1.49
C PHE A 329 -15.84 -16.91 0.17
N LYS A 330 -16.31 -16.40 -0.98
CA LYS A 330 -16.10 -17.02 -2.30
C LYS A 330 -14.63 -17.28 -2.65
N TYR A 331 -13.73 -16.41 -2.19
CA TYR A 331 -12.30 -16.47 -2.51
C TYR A 331 -11.45 -17.19 -1.45
N ASN A 332 -12.01 -17.49 -0.27
CA ASN A 332 -11.29 -18.07 0.87
C ASN A 332 -11.40 -19.61 0.85
N THR A 333 -10.94 -20.22 -0.24
CA THR A 333 -11.12 -21.66 -0.51
C THR A 333 -10.32 -22.58 0.41
N LYS A 334 -9.39 -22.05 1.20
CA LYS A 334 -8.58 -22.79 2.16
C LYS A 334 -9.19 -22.87 3.57
N VAL A 335 -10.35 -22.25 3.79
CA VAL A 335 -11.00 -22.22 5.10
C VAL A 335 -11.39 -23.64 5.52
N LYS A 336 -10.99 -24.00 6.73
CA LYS A 336 -11.27 -25.29 7.38
C LYS A 336 -12.26 -25.14 8.53
N GLU A 337 -12.39 -23.94 9.08
CA GLU A 337 -13.13 -23.71 10.32
C GLU A 337 -13.77 -22.32 10.36
N PHE A 338 -15.07 -22.30 10.70
CA PHE A 338 -15.83 -21.11 11.07
C PHE A 338 -16.24 -21.24 12.55
N TYR A 339 -15.35 -20.85 13.45
CA TYR A 339 -15.58 -20.97 14.88
C TYR A 339 -16.26 -19.72 15.41
N GLN A 340 -17.54 -19.82 15.81
CA GLN A 340 -18.32 -18.70 16.36
C GLN A 340 -18.31 -17.42 15.49
N THR A 341 -18.06 -17.54 14.19
CA THR A 341 -17.84 -16.39 13.28
C THR A 341 -18.97 -15.36 13.33
N PHE A 342 -20.22 -15.81 13.41
CA PHE A 342 -21.42 -14.97 13.51
C PHE A 342 -22.24 -15.28 14.77
N SER A 343 -21.57 -15.71 15.85
CA SER A 343 -22.26 -15.99 17.11
C SER A 343 -22.92 -14.72 17.63
N ARG A 344 -24.18 -14.78 18.08
CA ARG A 344 -24.93 -13.62 18.61
C ARG A 344 -25.08 -12.46 17.60
N MET A 345 -25.34 -12.80 16.33
CA MET A 345 -25.85 -11.89 15.29
C MET A 345 -27.34 -11.65 15.46
#